data_AF-A0A4R6F883-F1
#
_entry.id   AF-A0A4R6F883-F1
#
_cell.length_a   1.000
_cell.length_b   1.000
_cell.length_c   1.000
_cell.angle_alpha   90.00
_cell.angle_beta   90.00
_cell.angle_gamma   90.00
#
_symmetry.space_group_name_H-M   'P 1'
#
loop_
_entity.id
_entity.type
_entity.pdbx_description
1 polymer ?
#
loop_
_entity_poly.entity_id
_entity_poly.type
_entity_poly.pdbx_seq_one_letter_code
_entity_poly.pdbx_strand_id
1 'polypeptide(L)'
;MGTITGTAIINKAATQLLDTANTRWTRTELLGWLNDAQRQVVLMQPNSNSTTVAVRLVAGTRQAIPVDGWLLLDIYRNMGTNGATPGRVVRIVSRQLIDAQMPTWHASAASSTAQNYVYDIQDQTAFYVYPPSDGTGYVEVNYSRVPADLTTEASTIAVNDVLETTLLDYVLFRANSKDAEYAPGFQLAQGYWTAFTAALGAKDKAETTNNVNQTLGPAKGQPEPGATS
;
A
#
# COMPACT_ATOMS: atom_id res chain seq x y z
N MET A 1 8.73 8.19 6.47
CA MET A 1 7.77 8.33 7.59
C MET A 1 7.56 9.81 7.83
N GLY A 2 6.33 10.20 8.16
CA GLY A 2 6.00 11.58 8.47
C GLY A 2 6.66 12.07 9.76
N THR A 3 6.87 13.37 9.85
CA THR A 3 7.31 14.09 11.05
C THR A 3 6.14 14.74 11.78
N ILE A 4 4.97 14.82 11.14
CA ILE A 4 3.76 15.42 11.70
C ILE A 4 3.17 14.49 12.76
N THR A 5 2.86 15.05 13.92
CA THR A 5 2.24 14.33 15.03
C THR A 5 0.72 14.38 14.94
N GLY A 6 0.05 13.42 15.59
CA GLY A 6 -1.40 13.45 15.76
C GLY A 6 -1.88 14.74 16.43
N THR A 7 -1.13 15.29 17.38
CA THR A 7 -1.41 16.55 18.07
C THR A 7 -1.57 17.70 17.08
N ALA A 8 -0.71 17.78 16.06
CA ALA A 8 -0.78 18.86 15.06
C ALA A 8 -2.10 18.82 14.28
N ILE A 9 -2.51 17.64 13.83
CA ILE A 9 -3.76 17.45 13.07
C ILE A 9 -4.98 17.68 13.97
N ILE A 10 -4.97 17.14 15.19
CA ILE A 10 -6.06 17.31 16.16
C ILE A 10 -6.26 18.78 16.53
N ASN A 11 -5.18 19.56 16.68
CA ASN A 11 -5.27 21.00 16.96
C ASN A 11 -5.89 21.76 15.78
N LYS A 12 -5.55 21.40 14.54
CA LYS A 12 -6.18 21.96 13.34
C LYS A 12 -7.66 21.61 13.28
N ALA A 13 -8.02 20.36 13.58
CA ALA A 13 -9.41 19.91 13.64
C ALA A 13 -10.21 20.69 14.70
N ALA A 14 -9.69 20.81 15.92
CA ALA A 14 -10.33 21.55 17.01
C ALA A 14 -10.57 23.01 16.64
N THR A 15 -9.63 23.64 15.92
CA THR A 15 -9.78 25.02 15.42
C THR A 15 -10.89 25.13 14.37
N GLN A 16 -10.91 24.23 13.38
CA GLN A 16 -11.93 24.23 12.31
C GLN A 16 -13.33 23.91 12.83
N LEU A 17 -13.42 23.09 13.88
CA LEU A 17 -14.68 22.74 14.54
C LEU A 17 -15.13 23.79 15.57
N LEU A 18 -14.35 24.86 15.76
CA LEU A 18 -14.59 25.89 16.78
C LEU A 18 -14.71 25.33 18.22
N ASP A 19 -14.02 24.21 18.50
CA ASP A 19 -14.01 23.50 19.79
C ASP A 19 -12.57 23.33 20.29
N THR A 20 -11.86 24.45 20.48
CA THR A 20 -10.46 24.46 20.92
C THR A 20 -10.26 23.90 22.33
N ALA A 21 -11.32 23.85 23.13
CA ALA A 21 -11.33 23.22 24.45
C ALA A 21 -11.64 21.70 24.38
N ASN A 22 -11.94 21.15 23.20
CA ASN A 22 -12.29 19.75 22.97
C ASN A 22 -13.41 19.24 23.90
N THR A 23 -14.40 20.09 24.15
CA THR A 23 -15.53 19.81 25.04
C THR A 23 -16.58 18.94 24.37
N ARG A 24 -16.80 19.18 23.07
CA ARG A 24 -17.77 18.44 22.26
C ARG A 24 -17.07 17.28 21.58
N TRP A 25 -15.94 17.55 20.93
CA TRP A 25 -15.08 16.60 20.25
C TRP A 25 -13.84 16.33 21.07
N THR A 26 -13.94 15.29 21.88
CA THR A 26 -12.82 14.88 22.75
C THR A 26 -11.60 14.52 21.90
N ARG A 27 -10.41 14.81 22.43
CA ARG A 27 -9.16 14.51 21.72
C ARG A 27 -9.01 13.01 21.42
N THR A 28 -9.45 12.16 22.33
CA THR A 28 -9.50 10.70 22.14
C THR A 28 -10.36 10.30 20.94
N GLU A 29 -11.52 10.92 20.78
CA GLU A 29 -12.41 10.66 19.63
C GLU A 29 -11.76 11.12 18.32
N LEU A 30 -11.18 12.33 18.29
CA LEU A 30 -10.47 12.85 17.12
C LEU A 30 -9.26 11.97 16.74
N LEU A 31 -8.52 11.46 17.72
CA LEU A 31 -7.41 10.53 17.51
C LEU A 31 -7.90 9.21 16.89
N GLY A 32 -9.04 8.70 17.33
CA GLY A 32 -9.68 7.52 16.73
C GLY A 32 -10.00 7.74 15.25
N TRP A 33 -10.61 8.87 14.90
CA TRP A 33 -10.89 9.20 13.50
C TRP A 33 -9.63 9.46 12.67
N LEU A 34 -8.55 9.96 13.28
CA LEU A 34 -7.26 10.09 12.61
C LEU A 34 -6.65 8.73 12.28
N ASN A 35 -6.73 7.76 13.19
CA ASN A 35 -6.30 6.38 12.94
C ASN A 35 -7.13 5.73 11.81
N ASP A 36 -8.45 5.95 11.81
CA ASP A 36 -9.33 5.53 10.70
C ASP A 36 -8.94 6.21 9.38
N ALA A 37 -8.60 7.51 9.40
CA ALA A 37 -8.18 8.25 8.22
C ALA A 37 -6.93 7.64 7.59
N GLN A 38 -5.93 7.28 8.40
CA GLN A 38 -4.70 6.64 7.89
C GLN A 38 -5.01 5.29 7.23
N ARG A 39 -5.88 4.47 7.84
CA ARG A 39 -6.34 3.22 7.23
C ARG A 39 -7.09 3.47 5.92
N GLN A 40 -7.97 4.47 5.88
CA GLN A 40 -8.73 4.80 4.67
C GLN A 40 -7.83 5.26 3.53
N VAL A 41 -6.82 6.08 3.83
CA VAL A 41 -5.80 6.51 2.86
C VAL A 41 -5.07 5.29 2.29
N VAL A 42 -4.62 4.38 3.14
CA VAL A 42 -3.91 3.18 2.69
C VAL A 42 -4.82 2.25 1.89
N LEU A 43 -6.07 2.08 2.29
CA LEU A 43 -7.05 1.28 1.55
C LEU A 43 -7.24 1.80 0.12
N MET A 44 -7.39 3.11 -0.03
CA MET A 44 -7.60 3.75 -1.33
C MET A 44 -6.32 3.85 -2.14
N GLN A 45 -5.18 4.02 -1.47
CA GLN A 45 -3.89 4.21 -2.10
C GLN A 45 -2.82 3.36 -1.39
N PRO A 46 -2.73 2.06 -1.73
CA PRO A 46 -1.90 1.08 -1.02
C PRO A 46 -0.41 1.44 -0.96
N ASN A 47 0.11 2.17 -1.95
CA ASN A 47 1.50 2.59 -1.98
C ASN A 47 1.86 3.63 -0.91
N SER A 48 0.86 4.31 -0.31
CA SER A 48 1.06 5.40 0.68
C SER A 48 1.68 4.93 2.00
N ASN A 49 1.65 3.62 2.27
CA ASN A 49 2.33 2.99 3.39
C ASN A 49 3.02 1.68 2.97
N SER A 50 3.66 1.72 1.79
CA SER A 50 4.43 0.60 1.27
C SER A 50 5.77 0.42 1.99
N THR A 51 6.25 -0.83 2.00
CA THR A 51 7.52 -1.21 2.62
C THR A 51 8.18 -2.30 1.80
N THR A 52 9.50 -2.35 1.82
CA THR A 52 10.27 -3.41 1.17
C THR A 52 11.11 -4.15 2.19
N VAL A 53 10.94 -5.46 2.30
CA VAL A 53 11.71 -6.30 3.23
C VAL A 53 12.09 -7.63 2.59
N ALA A 54 13.19 -8.23 3.07
CA ALA A 54 13.51 -9.61 2.75
C ALA A 54 12.63 -10.56 3.60
N VAL A 55 11.86 -11.41 2.94
CA VAL A 55 10.99 -12.42 3.55
C VAL A 55 11.60 -13.80 3.30
N ARG A 56 11.78 -14.58 4.38
CA ARG A 56 12.16 -15.98 4.27
C ARG A 56 10.97 -16.79 3.75
N LEU A 57 11.20 -17.56 2.70
CA LEU A 57 10.20 -18.48 2.16
C LEU A 57 10.04 -19.69 3.07
N VAL A 58 8.83 -20.22 3.15
CA VAL A 58 8.52 -21.51 3.77
C VAL A 58 8.50 -22.61 2.71
N ALA A 59 8.67 -23.88 3.12
CA ALA A 59 8.65 -24.99 2.18
C ALA A 59 7.32 -25.07 1.42
N GLY A 60 7.39 -25.31 0.11
CA GLY A 60 6.24 -25.39 -0.80
C GLY A 60 6.03 -24.16 -1.67
N THR A 61 4.95 -24.14 -2.44
CA THR A 61 4.66 -23.03 -3.37
C THR A 61 4.00 -21.84 -2.70
N ARG A 62 3.08 -22.06 -1.74
CA ARG A 62 2.29 -20.97 -1.14
C ARG A 62 3.11 -20.27 -0.08
N GLN A 63 3.18 -18.96 -0.20
CA GLN A 63 3.91 -18.05 0.67
C GLN A 63 2.94 -16.96 1.16
N ALA A 64 3.33 -16.24 2.20
CA ALA A 64 2.56 -15.13 2.74
C ALA A 64 3.43 -13.87 2.83
N ILE A 65 2.82 -12.72 2.63
CA ILE A 65 3.44 -11.45 3.04
C ILE A 65 3.51 -11.38 4.58
N PRO A 66 4.32 -10.49 5.16
CA PRO A 66 4.36 -10.30 6.61
C PRO A 66 2.99 -9.95 7.19
N VAL A 67 2.78 -10.30 8.47
CA VAL A 67 1.48 -10.23 9.16
C VAL A 67 0.88 -8.82 9.25
N ASP A 68 1.72 -7.79 9.18
CA ASP A 68 1.29 -6.40 9.19
C ASP A 68 1.00 -5.85 7.79
N GLY A 69 1.10 -6.69 6.75
CA GLY A 69 0.69 -6.40 5.38
C GLY A 69 -0.76 -6.79 5.10
N TRP A 70 -1.43 -6.03 4.23
CA TRP A 70 -2.78 -6.38 3.75
C TRP A 70 -2.85 -6.60 2.23
N LEU A 71 -1.86 -6.10 1.48
CA LEU A 71 -1.82 -6.20 0.02
C LEU A 71 -0.37 -6.37 -0.47
N LEU A 72 -0.10 -7.42 -1.24
CA LEU A 72 1.16 -7.53 -1.99
C LEU A 72 1.20 -6.49 -3.11
N LEU A 73 2.33 -5.78 -3.23
CA LEU A 73 2.55 -4.81 -4.31
C LEU A 73 3.49 -5.38 -5.38
N ASP A 74 4.63 -5.97 -4.98
CA ASP A 74 5.58 -6.60 -5.91
C ASP A 74 6.55 -7.54 -5.18
N ILE A 75 7.24 -8.39 -5.93
CA ILE A 75 8.38 -9.20 -5.48
C ILE A 75 9.52 -8.99 -6.47
N TYR A 76 10.60 -8.35 -6.02
CA TYR A 76 11.64 -7.88 -6.93
C TYR A 76 12.65 -8.97 -7.29
N ARG A 77 13.20 -9.65 -6.27
CA ARG A 77 14.37 -10.52 -6.43
C ARG A 77 14.51 -11.48 -5.26
N ASN A 78 15.26 -12.54 -5.50
CA ASN A 78 15.77 -13.38 -4.43
C ASN A 78 16.81 -12.60 -3.62
N MET A 79 16.93 -12.95 -2.35
CA MET A 79 17.94 -12.43 -1.43
C MET A 79 18.76 -13.60 -0.89
N GLY A 80 20.03 -13.34 -0.57
CA GLY A 80 20.88 -14.29 0.14
C GLY A 80 20.31 -14.65 1.51
N THR A 81 20.82 -15.71 2.12
CA THR A 81 20.36 -16.21 3.43
C THR A 81 20.55 -15.21 4.57
N ASN A 82 21.38 -14.18 4.38
CA ASN A 82 21.53 -13.04 5.28
C ASN A 82 20.42 -11.98 5.12
N GLY A 83 19.50 -12.15 4.17
CA GLY A 83 18.44 -11.18 3.84
C GLY A 83 18.92 -9.88 3.20
N ALA A 84 20.22 -9.76 2.86
CA ALA A 84 20.84 -8.50 2.45
C ALA A 84 21.55 -8.58 1.10
N THR A 85 21.96 -9.76 0.65
CA THR A 85 22.68 -9.92 -0.63
C THR A 85 21.70 -10.10 -1.79
N PRO A 86 21.64 -9.18 -2.78
CA PRO A 86 20.76 -9.33 -3.93
C PRO A 86 21.09 -10.55 -4.78
N GLY A 87 20.05 -11.26 -5.24
CA GLY A 87 20.14 -12.41 -6.12
C GLY A 87 19.33 -12.23 -7.41
N ARG A 88 18.98 -13.37 -8.01
CA ARG A 88 18.20 -13.43 -9.27
C ARG A 88 16.85 -12.74 -9.11
N VAL A 89 16.44 -11.95 -10.11
CA VAL A 89 15.09 -11.35 -10.21
C VAL A 89 14.01 -12.44 -10.17
N VAL A 90 12.89 -12.15 -9.50
CA VAL A 90 11.67 -12.99 -9.54
C VAL A 90 10.67 -12.33 -10.48
N ARG A 91 10.10 -13.09 -11.42
CA ARG A 91 9.16 -12.54 -12.41
C ARG A 91 7.72 -12.88 -12.07
N ILE A 92 6.81 -11.92 -12.19
CA ILE A 92 5.38 -12.24 -12.13
C ILE A 92 4.98 -13.10 -13.33
N VAL A 93 4.14 -14.11 -13.10
CA VAL A 93 3.55 -14.95 -14.14
C VAL A 93 2.06 -15.13 -13.87
N SER A 94 1.27 -15.23 -14.94
CA SER A 94 -0.15 -15.56 -14.82
C SER A 94 -0.33 -16.99 -14.30
N ARG A 95 -1.27 -17.17 -13.36
CA ARG A 95 -1.70 -18.49 -12.88
C ARG A 95 -2.10 -19.41 -14.03
N GLN A 96 -2.93 -18.90 -14.94
CA GLN A 96 -3.43 -19.69 -16.07
C GLN A 96 -2.29 -20.18 -16.98
N LEU A 97 -1.24 -19.38 -17.15
CA LEU A 97 -0.10 -19.74 -18.00
C LEU A 97 0.71 -20.87 -17.39
N ILE A 98 1.08 -20.77 -16.11
CA ILE A 98 1.87 -21.82 -15.45
C ILE A 98 1.05 -23.10 -15.26
N ASP A 99 -0.25 -22.99 -14.97
CA ASP A 99 -1.15 -24.14 -14.84
C ASP A 99 -1.31 -24.88 -16.18
N ALA A 100 -1.33 -24.16 -17.31
CA ALA A 100 -1.41 -24.76 -18.64
C ALA A 100 -0.09 -25.39 -19.11
N GLN A 101 1.05 -24.72 -18.87
CA GLN A 101 2.35 -25.18 -19.32
C GLN A 101 2.94 -26.28 -18.43
N MET A 102 2.71 -26.21 -17.12
CA MET A 102 3.27 -27.14 -16.13
C MET A 102 2.23 -27.44 -15.03
N PRO A 103 1.16 -28.22 -15.30
CA PRO A 103 0.08 -28.47 -14.34
C PRO A 103 0.54 -29.04 -12.98
N THR A 104 1.69 -29.69 -12.94
CA THR A 104 2.28 -30.30 -11.74
C THR A 104 3.34 -29.41 -11.07
N TRP A 105 3.40 -28.12 -11.38
CA TRP A 105 4.44 -27.20 -10.87
C TRP A 105 4.48 -27.13 -9.34
N HIS A 106 3.34 -27.35 -8.68
CA HIS A 106 3.24 -27.46 -7.22
C HIS A 106 4.02 -28.64 -6.62
N ALA A 107 4.28 -29.69 -7.41
CA ALA A 107 5.02 -30.89 -7.01
C ALA A 107 6.41 -30.97 -7.68
N SER A 108 6.88 -29.91 -8.34
CA SER A 108 8.23 -29.85 -8.89
C SER A 108 9.29 -29.91 -7.79
N ALA A 109 10.53 -30.24 -8.16
CA ALA A 109 11.64 -30.25 -7.23
C ALA A 109 11.80 -28.87 -6.55
N ALA A 110 11.93 -28.90 -5.21
CA ALA A 110 12.04 -27.68 -4.42
C ALA A 110 13.41 -26.98 -4.64
N SER A 111 13.42 -25.65 -4.47
CA SER A 111 14.58 -24.79 -4.72
C SER A 111 14.65 -23.66 -3.70
N SER A 112 15.86 -23.23 -3.34
CA SER A 112 16.09 -22.02 -2.55
C SER A 112 15.96 -20.73 -3.36
N THR A 113 15.90 -20.83 -4.69
CA THR A 113 15.77 -19.70 -5.62
C THR A 113 14.41 -19.77 -6.32
N ALA A 114 13.56 -18.78 -6.05
CA ALA A 114 12.30 -18.56 -6.75
C ALA A 114 12.59 -17.92 -8.12
N GLN A 115 12.01 -18.47 -9.18
CA GLN A 115 12.17 -17.93 -10.52
C GLN A 115 11.02 -17.01 -10.90
N ASN A 116 9.80 -17.44 -10.60
CA ASN A 116 8.57 -16.75 -10.88
C ASN A 116 7.69 -16.68 -9.62
N TYR A 117 6.78 -15.72 -9.59
CA TYR A 117 5.70 -15.69 -8.61
C TYR A 117 4.34 -15.46 -9.28
N VAL A 118 3.30 -15.97 -8.64
CA VAL A 118 1.90 -15.78 -9.00
C VAL A 118 1.23 -15.04 -7.85
N TYR A 119 0.42 -14.05 -8.19
CA TYR A 119 -0.40 -13.30 -7.25
C TYR A 119 -1.87 -13.36 -7.68
N ASP A 120 -2.78 -13.49 -6.71
CA ASP A 120 -4.22 -13.52 -6.91
C ASP A 120 -4.88 -12.49 -6.00
N ILE A 121 -5.70 -11.61 -6.58
CA ILE A 121 -6.40 -10.55 -5.86
C ILE A 121 -7.48 -11.08 -4.89
N GLN A 122 -7.87 -12.35 -4.99
CA GLN A 122 -8.76 -13.01 -4.02
C GLN A 122 -8.01 -13.53 -2.78
N ASP A 123 -6.68 -13.67 -2.85
CA ASP A 123 -5.79 -14.10 -1.76
C ASP A 123 -4.65 -13.08 -1.59
N GLN A 124 -5.04 -11.84 -1.26
CA GLN A 124 -4.19 -10.63 -1.32
C GLN A 124 -2.94 -10.65 -0.43
N THR A 125 -2.97 -11.48 0.62
CA THR A 125 -1.87 -11.65 1.58
C THR A 125 -0.98 -12.84 1.25
N ALA A 126 -1.26 -13.56 0.17
CA ALA A 126 -0.48 -14.70 -0.27
C ALA A 126 0.06 -14.51 -1.68
N PHE A 127 1.13 -15.25 -1.95
CA PHE A 127 1.68 -15.41 -3.28
C PHE A 127 2.21 -16.82 -3.44
N TYR A 128 2.41 -17.23 -4.68
CA TYR A 128 2.90 -18.57 -4.98
C TYR A 128 4.20 -18.48 -5.77
N VAL A 129 5.23 -19.19 -5.34
CA VAL A 129 6.55 -19.19 -5.98
C VAL A 129 6.77 -20.46 -6.80
N TYR A 130 7.43 -20.29 -7.94
CA TYR A 130 7.92 -21.40 -8.76
C TYR A 130 9.43 -21.27 -9.01
N PRO A 131 10.23 -22.34 -8.87
CA PRO A 131 9.87 -23.65 -8.30
C PRO A 131 9.36 -23.55 -6.85
N PRO A 132 8.73 -24.61 -6.31
CA PRO A 132 8.38 -24.65 -4.89
C PRO A 132 9.60 -24.33 -4.03
N SER A 133 9.42 -23.56 -2.96
CA SER A 133 10.54 -23.24 -2.09
C SER A 133 10.95 -24.46 -1.25
N ASP A 134 12.23 -24.61 -1.00
CA ASP A 134 12.76 -25.56 -0.01
C ASP A 134 12.73 -25.03 1.44
N GLY A 135 12.28 -23.79 1.64
CA GLY A 135 12.20 -23.15 2.97
C GLY A 135 13.48 -22.44 3.44
N THR A 136 14.50 -22.37 2.59
CA THR A 136 15.80 -21.74 2.89
C THR A 136 16.03 -20.43 2.15
N GLY A 137 15.30 -20.21 1.05
CA GLY A 137 15.36 -19.01 0.22
C GLY A 137 14.74 -17.78 0.85
N TYR A 138 15.18 -16.60 0.40
CA TYR A 138 14.58 -15.31 0.74
C TYR A 138 14.20 -14.55 -0.52
N VAL A 139 13.15 -13.74 -0.45
CA VAL A 139 12.76 -12.81 -1.51
C VAL A 139 12.53 -11.42 -0.96
N GLU A 140 12.89 -10.40 -1.73
CA GLU A 140 12.61 -9.00 -1.41
C GLU A 140 11.18 -8.68 -1.85
N VAL A 141 10.30 -8.48 -0.87
CA VAL A 141 8.86 -8.26 -1.06
C VAL A 141 8.55 -6.79 -0.78
N ASN A 142 7.86 -6.15 -1.73
CA ASN A 142 7.18 -4.89 -1.51
C ASN A 142 5.69 -5.13 -1.24
N TYR A 143 5.19 -4.64 -0.12
CA TYR A 143 3.77 -4.76 0.25
C TYR A 143 3.27 -3.50 0.97
N SER A 144 1.96 -3.34 0.99
CA SER A 144 1.29 -2.28 1.74
C SER A 144 1.09 -2.72 3.18
N ARG A 145 1.71 -2.00 4.13
CA ARG A 145 1.49 -2.23 5.56
C ARG A 145 0.19 -1.57 6.01
N VAL A 146 -0.52 -2.22 6.92
CA VAL A 146 -1.59 -1.57 7.69
C VAL A 146 -0.93 -0.55 8.63
N PRO A 147 -1.31 0.74 8.60
CA PRO A 147 -0.81 1.72 9.55
C PRO A 147 -1.09 1.29 10.98
N ALA A 148 -0.05 1.33 11.82
CA ALA A 148 -0.23 1.14 13.26
C ALA A 148 -0.98 2.34 13.85
N ASP A 149 -1.82 2.07 14.84
CA ASP A 149 -2.56 3.12 15.53
C ASP A 149 -1.66 3.98 16.39
N LEU A 150 -1.89 5.29 16.33
CA LEU A 150 -1.32 6.22 17.29
C LEU A 150 -2.01 5.96 18.63
N THR A 151 -1.24 5.44 19.58
CA THR A 151 -1.68 5.25 20.97
C THR A 151 -1.72 6.56 21.74
N THR A 152 -0.96 7.56 21.26
CA THR A 152 -0.91 8.91 21.80
C THR A 152 -0.85 9.91 20.66
N GLU A 153 -1.44 11.09 20.84
CA GLU A 153 -1.38 12.16 19.84
C GLU A 153 0.03 12.72 19.63
N ALA A 154 0.96 12.51 20.56
CA ALA A 154 2.37 12.87 20.39
C ALA A 154 3.10 12.00 19.36
N SER A 155 2.51 10.86 18.96
CA SER A 155 3.08 9.96 17.96
C SER A 155 2.95 10.55 16.55
N THR A 156 3.91 10.22 15.69
CA THR A 156 3.90 10.63 14.28
C THR A 156 2.92 9.80 13.46
N ILE A 157 2.31 10.41 12.44
CA ILE A 157 1.54 9.66 11.45
C ILE A 157 2.44 8.68 10.67
N ALA A 158 1.86 7.54 10.28
CA ALA A 158 2.56 6.49 9.54
C ALA A 158 2.72 6.85 8.05
N VAL A 159 1.74 7.55 7.49
CA VAL A 159 1.73 7.98 6.08
C VAL A 159 2.60 9.23 5.86
N ASN A 160 2.78 9.63 4.60
CA ASN A 160 3.58 10.80 4.23
C ASN A 160 2.94 12.12 4.72
N ASP A 161 3.75 13.05 5.22
CA ASP A 161 3.33 14.38 5.69
C ASP A 161 2.53 15.18 4.66
N VAL A 162 2.73 14.94 3.36
CA VAL A 162 1.94 15.59 2.29
C VAL A 162 0.44 15.29 2.38
N LEU A 163 0.07 14.22 3.08
CA LEU A 163 -1.32 13.80 3.29
C LEU A 163 -1.95 14.42 4.53
N GLU A 164 -1.27 15.32 5.25
CA GLU A 164 -1.79 15.95 6.47
C GLU A 164 -3.19 16.56 6.26
N THR A 165 -3.36 17.40 5.23
CA THR A 165 -4.65 18.03 4.92
C THR A 165 -5.72 17.00 4.61
N THR A 166 -5.36 15.95 3.86
CA THR A 166 -6.28 14.85 3.54
C THR A 166 -6.71 14.12 4.81
N LEU A 167 -5.80 13.82 5.74
CA LEU A 167 -6.16 13.22 7.03
C LEU A 167 -7.07 14.14 7.85
N LEU A 168 -6.81 15.44 7.86
CA LEU A 168 -7.66 16.44 8.52
C LEU A 168 -9.07 16.45 7.93
N ASP A 169 -9.21 16.44 6.60
CA ASP A 169 -10.51 16.41 5.93
C ASP A 169 -11.33 15.17 6.34
N TYR A 170 -10.69 13.99 6.47
CA TYR A 170 -11.38 12.80 6.95
C TYR A 170 -11.86 12.96 8.41
N VAL A 171 -11.03 13.52 9.28
CA VAL A 171 -11.41 13.78 10.68
C VAL A 171 -12.60 14.75 10.75
N LEU A 172 -12.59 15.82 9.95
CA LEU A 172 -13.69 16.78 9.85
C LEU A 172 -14.95 16.17 9.24
N PHE A 173 -14.81 15.27 8.27
CA PHE A 173 -15.92 14.48 7.73
C PHE A 173 -16.59 13.66 8.84
N ARG A 174 -15.83 12.92 9.65
CA ARG A 174 -16.38 12.09 10.74
C ARG A 174 -17.05 12.94 11.82
N ALA A 175 -16.44 14.07 12.19
CA ALA A 175 -17.01 15.02 13.15
C ALA A 175 -18.36 15.56 12.67
N ASN A 176 -18.42 16.09 11.44
CA ASN A 176 -19.65 16.67 10.89
C ASN A 176 -20.72 15.61 10.56
N SER A 177 -20.30 14.37 10.27
CA SER A 177 -21.23 13.25 10.07
C SER A 177 -21.98 12.90 11.36
N LYS A 178 -21.37 13.11 12.53
CA LYS A 178 -22.00 12.89 13.83
C LYS A 178 -23.14 13.90 14.09
N ASP A 179 -23.07 15.08 13.48
CA ASP A 179 -24.09 16.13 13.56
C ASP A 179 -24.99 16.18 12.29
N ALA A 180 -24.99 15.12 11.47
CA ALA A 180 -25.71 15.09 10.20
C ALA A 180 -27.25 15.12 10.33
N GLU A 181 -27.78 15.04 11.56
CA GLU A 181 -29.21 15.21 11.85
C GLU A 181 -29.72 16.62 11.49
N TYR A 182 -28.82 17.62 11.41
CA TYR A 182 -29.12 18.95 10.89
C TYR A 182 -28.59 19.12 9.46
N ALA A 183 -29.40 19.70 8.57
CA ALA A 183 -29.06 19.85 7.15
C ALA A 183 -27.69 20.51 6.87
N PRO A 184 -27.24 21.55 7.62
CA PRO A 184 -25.90 22.11 7.43
C PRO A 184 -24.75 21.13 7.77
N GLY A 185 -24.90 20.31 8.81
CA GLY A 185 -23.89 19.32 9.22
C GLY A 185 -23.71 18.23 8.17
N PHE A 186 -24.82 17.76 7.58
CA PHE A 186 -24.78 16.81 6.46
C PHE A 186 -24.04 17.37 5.25
N GLN A 187 -24.31 18.63 4.87
CA GLN A 187 -23.64 19.27 3.72
C GLN A 187 -22.13 19.44 3.95
N LEU A 188 -21.73 19.84 5.15
CA LEU A 188 -20.31 19.97 5.52
C LEU A 188 -19.60 18.61 5.48
N ALA A 189 -20.21 17.57 6.04
CA ALA A 189 -19.66 16.22 6.01
C ALA A 189 -19.40 15.74 4.58
N GLN A 190 -20.38 15.90 3.69
CA GLN A 190 -20.23 15.56 2.26
C GLN A 190 -19.12 16.39 1.58
N GLY A 191 -19.00 17.67 1.92
CA GLY A 191 -17.94 18.54 1.43
C GLY A 191 -16.55 18.02 1.80
N TYR A 192 -16.31 17.70 3.07
CA TYR A 192 -15.04 17.16 3.54
C TYR A 192 -14.73 15.77 2.97
N TRP A 193 -15.75 14.90 2.82
CA TRP A 193 -15.57 13.61 2.14
C TRP A 193 -15.18 13.78 0.67
N THR A 194 -15.79 14.74 -0.02
CA THR A 194 -15.45 15.07 -1.41
C THR A 194 -14.03 15.61 -1.51
N ALA A 195 -13.61 16.51 -0.60
CA ALA A 195 -12.24 17.02 -0.56
C ALA A 195 -11.21 15.90 -0.32
N PHE A 196 -11.48 15.02 0.66
CA PHE A 196 -10.66 13.85 0.96
C PHE A 196 -10.44 12.95 -0.26
N THR A 197 -11.54 12.52 -0.90
CA THR A 197 -11.48 11.62 -2.05
C THR A 197 -10.87 12.29 -3.29
N ALA A 198 -11.15 13.59 -3.51
CA ALA A 198 -10.57 14.36 -4.59
C ALA A 198 -9.05 14.53 -4.43
N ALA A 199 -8.55 14.77 -3.21
CA ALA A 199 -7.13 14.89 -2.93
C ALA A 199 -6.38 13.57 -3.23
N LEU A 200 -6.95 12.44 -2.82
CA LEU A 200 -6.38 11.12 -3.14
C LEU A 200 -6.37 10.87 -4.66
N GLY A 201 -7.49 11.12 -5.35
CA GLY A 201 -7.54 10.97 -6.81
C GLY A 201 -6.60 11.94 -7.56
N ALA A 202 -6.36 13.14 -7.03
CA ALA A 202 -5.39 14.08 -7.59
C ALA A 202 -3.94 13.60 -7.42
N LYS A 203 -3.61 13.02 -6.25
CA LYS A 203 -2.31 12.38 -6.00
C LYS A 203 -2.06 11.26 -7.00
N ASP A 204 -3.01 10.36 -7.22
CA ASP A 204 -2.84 9.21 -8.13
C ASP A 204 -2.59 9.66 -9.57
N LYS A 205 -3.31 10.70 -10.01
CA LYS A 205 -3.08 11.34 -11.31
C LYS A 205 -1.70 11.98 -11.40
N ALA A 206 -1.26 12.65 -10.33
CA ALA A 206 0.06 13.26 -10.28
C ALA A 206 1.18 12.20 -10.33
N GLU A 207 1.04 11.09 -9.60
CA GLU A 207 1.99 9.97 -9.63
C GLU A 207 2.04 9.32 -11.02
N THR A 208 0.89 9.09 -11.63
CA THR A 208 0.82 8.54 -12.98
C THR A 208 1.48 9.49 -13.98
N THR A 209 1.07 10.75 -14.01
CA THR A 209 1.57 11.77 -14.96
C THR A 209 3.06 12.03 -14.84
N ASN A 210 3.60 12.02 -13.62
CA ASN A 210 5.02 12.29 -13.37
C ASN A 210 5.87 11.01 -13.27
N ASN A 211 5.32 9.85 -13.64
CA ASN A 211 6.07 8.60 -13.63
C ASN A 211 7.22 8.67 -14.65
N VAL A 212 8.45 8.68 -14.14
CA VAL A 212 9.68 8.81 -14.94
C VAL A 212 9.86 7.70 -15.97
N ASN A 213 9.19 6.56 -15.79
CA ASN A 213 9.24 5.43 -16.72
C ASN A 213 8.25 5.56 -17.88
N GLN A 214 7.42 6.61 -17.96
CA GLN A 214 6.50 6.81 -19.09
C GLN A 214 7.21 6.99 -20.43
N THR A 215 8.45 7.49 -20.41
CA THR A 215 9.28 7.66 -21.62
C THR A 215 9.90 6.36 -22.10
N LEU A 216 9.95 5.34 -21.23
CA LEU A 216 10.35 3.98 -21.55
C LEU A 216 9.16 3.26 -22.20
N GLY A 217 8.77 3.72 -23.40
CA GLY A 217 7.83 2.98 -24.23
C GLY A 217 8.31 1.52 -24.41
N PRO A 218 7.40 0.58 -24.74
CA PRO A 218 7.83 -0.78 -25.04
C PRO A 218 8.93 -0.69 -26.09
N ALA A 219 10.05 -1.41 -25.91
CA ALA A 219 11.09 -1.52 -26.91
C ALA A 219 10.45 -2.05 -28.21
N LYS A 220 9.94 -1.13 -29.04
CA LYS A 220 9.49 -1.42 -30.39
C LYS A 220 10.77 -1.83 -31.11
N GLY A 221 10.80 -3.09 -31.56
CA GLY A 221 11.89 -3.61 -32.37
C GLY A 221 12.26 -2.58 -33.43
N GLN A 222 13.52 -2.15 -33.40
CA GLN A 222 14.07 -1.42 -34.53
C GLN A 222 13.91 -2.32 -35.75
N PRO A 223 13.27 -1.87 -36.85
CA PRO A 223 13.34 -2.62 -38.09
C PRO A 223 14.82 -2.69 -38.51
N GLU A 224 15.33 -3.91 -38.73
CA GLU A 224 16.68 -4.11 -39.25
C GLU A 224 16.82 -3.33 -40.58
N PRO A 225 17.85 -2.49 -40.73
CA PRO A 225 18.11 -1.82 -41.99
C PRO A 225 18.79 -2.83 -42.93
N GLY A 226 18.01 -3.51 -43.76
CA GLY A 226 18.60 -4.32 -44.85
C GLY A 226 17.73 -5.46 -45.37
N ALA A 227 16.73 -5.14 -46.18
CA ALA A 227 16.22 -6.10 -47.16
C ALA A 227 15.80 -5.33 -48.42
N THR A 228 16.78 -4.88 -49.18
CA THR A 228 16.60 -4.57 -50.60
C THR A 228 16.61 -5.88 -51.37
N SER A 229 15.48 -6.24 -51.98
CA SER A 229 15.43 -7.11 -53.16
C SER A 229 15.39 -6.24 -54.41
#